data_AF-A0A965KCF9-F1
#
_entry.id   AF-A0A965KCF9-F1
#
_cell.length_a   1.000
_cell.length_b   1.000
_cell.length_c   1.000
_cell.angle_alpha   90.00
_cell.angle_beta   90.00
_cell.angle_gamma   90.00
#
_symmetry.space_group_name_H-M   'P 1'
#
loop_
_entity.id
_entity.type
_entity.pdbx_description
1 polymer ?
#
loop_
_entity_poly.entity_id
_entity_poly.type
_entity_poly.pdbx_seq_one_letter_code
_entity_poly.pdbx_strand_id
1 'polypeptide(L)'
;MINLKSEEEVSRMRAACVAAARVLRDLSALVVPGVSTAALDSAARGLMLRHGCESACYGYVVGGLTYPGHICVSVNDEVVHGIG
;
A
#
# COMPACT_ATOMS: atom_id res chain seq x y z
N MET A 1 -13.37 14.06 -16.93
CA MET A 1 -13.80 13.00 -17.87
C MET A 1 -13.66 11.67 -17.17
N ILE A 2 -14.69 10.82 -17.17
CA ILE A 2 -14.61 9.49 -16.54
C ILE A 2 -14.31 8.48 -17.65
N ASN A 3 -13.20 7.75 -17.53
CA ASN A 3 -12.80 6.74 -18.49
C ASN A 3 -13.51 5.42 -18.16
N LEU A 4 -14.38 4.95 -19.05
CA LEU A 4 -14.98 3.63 -18.95
C LEU A 4 -13.92 2.56 -19.25
N LYS A 5 -13.83 1.57 -18.38
CA LYS A 5 -12.87 0.48 -18.47
C LYS A 5 -13.37 -0.64 -19.37
N SER A 6 -12.48 -1.23 -20.15
CA SER A 6 -12.77 -2.48 -20.87
C SER A 6 -12.88 -3.66 -19.89
N GLU A 7 -13.49 -4.76 -20.33
CA GLU A 7 -13.57 -5.99 -19.53
C GLU A 7 -12.17 -6.52 -19.13
N GLU A 8 -11.20 -6.38 -20.03
CA GLU A 8 -9.81 -6.75 -19.78
C GLU A 8 -9.18 -5.87 -18.69
N GLU A 9 -9.35 -4.55 -18.75
CA GLU A 9 -8.88 -3.63 -17.72
C GLU A 9 -9.50 -3.94 -16.37
N VAL A 10 -10.81 -4.22 -16.34
CA VAL A 10 -11.53 -4.61 -15.10
C VAL A 10 -10.97 -5.93 -14.55
N SER A 11 -10.68 -6.91 -15.40
CA SER A 11 -10.08 -8.19 -14.98
C SER A 11 -8.71 -7.98 -14.32
N ARG A 12 -7.86 -7.14 -14.92
CA ARG A 12 -6.54 -6.76 -14.37
C ARG A 12 -6.65 -6.03 -13.04
N MET A 13 -7.58 -5.08 -12.92
CA MET A 13 -7.87 -4.38 -11.67
C MET A 13 -8.31 -5.36 -10.57
N ARG A 14 -9.15 -6.34 -10.89
CA ARG A 14 -9.58 -7.37 -9.94
C ARG A 14 -8.40 -8.16 -9.37
N ALA A 15 -7.44 -8.56 -10.21
CA ALA A 15 -6.23 -9.24 -9.74
C ALA A 15 -5.40 -8.36 -8.81
N ALA A 16 -5.20 -7.09 -9.15
CA ALA A 16 -4.49 -6.12 -8.31
C ALA A 16 -5.19 -5.90 -6.95
N CYS A 17 -6.52 -5.76 -6.95
CA CYS A 17 -7.31 -5.61 -5.72
C CYS A 17 -7.21 -6.85 -4.81
N VAL A 18 -7.19 -8.05 -5.38
CA VAL A 18 -6.99 -9.30 -4.61
C VAL A 18 -5.62 -9.32 -3.94
N ALA A 19 -4.55 -8.92 -4.66
CA ALA A 19 -3.21 -8.82 -4.09
C ALA A 19 -3.15 -7.78 -2.95
N ALA A 20 -3.70 -6.58 -3.17
CA ALA A 20 -3.77 -5.54 -2.16
C ALA A 20 -4.53 -5.99 -0.90
N ALA A 21 -5.66 -6.70 -1.06
CA ALA A 21 -6.44 -7.22 0.06
C ALA A 21 -5.68 -8.28 0.87
N ARG A 22 -4.86 -9.12 0.21
CA ARG A 22 -4.00 -10.10 0.90
C ARG A 22 -2.90 -9.41 1.70
N VAL A 23 -2.21 -8.44 1.10
CA VAL A 23 -1.18 -7.65 1.78
C VAL A 23 -1.76 -6.94 3.00
N LEU A 24 -2.91 -6.27 2.85
CA LEU A 24 -3.59 -5.59 3.96
C LEU A 24 -3.94 -6.56 5.10
N ARG A 25 -4.56 -7.70 4.78
CA ARG A 25 -4.94 -8.71 5.78
C ARG A 25 -3.74 -9.19 6.60
N ASP A 26 -2.67 -9.57 5.91
CA ASP A 26 -1.48 -10.12 6.55
C ASP A 26 -0.74 -9.05 7.37
N LEU A 27 -0.69 -7.81 6.86
CA LEU A 27 -0.09 -6.68 7.56
C LEU A 27 -0.86 -6.29 8.82
N SER A 28 -2.20 -6.27 8.76
CA SER A 28 -3.06 -5.96 9.91
C SER A 28 -2.82 -6.91 11.09
N ALA A 29 -2.44 -8.16 10.84
CA ALA A 29 -2.10 -9.12 11.89
C ALA A 29 -0.81 -8.76 12.66
N LEU A 30 0.02 -7.86 12.13
CA LEU A 30 1.27 -7.40 12.75
C LEU A 30 1.07 -6.15 13.62
N VAL A 31 -0.12 -5.54 13.62
CA VAL A 31 -0.40 -4.30 14.34
C VAL A 31 -0.69 -4.63 15.81
N VAL A 32 0.36 -4.56 16.64
CA VAL A 32 0.28 -4.78 18.09
C VAL A 32 1.09 -3.71 18.84
N PRO A 33 0.80 -3.45 20.13
CA PRO A 33 1.58 -2.50 20.92
C PRO A 33 3.08 -2.79 20.88
N GLY A 34 3.88 -1.74 20.68
CA GLY A 34 5.34 -1.83 20.58
C GLY A 34 5.91 -2.02 19.17
N VAL A 35 5.07 -2.29 18.16
CA VAL A 35 5.51 -2.30 16.76
C VAL A 35 5.56 -0.87 16.21
N SER A 36 6.70 -0.49 15.61
CA SER A 36 6.85 0.82 14.96
C SER A 36 6.22 0.83 13.57
N THR A 37 5.86 2.03 13.10
CA THR A 37 5.35 2.22 11.74
C THR A 37 6.39 1.82 10.68
N ALA A 38 7.68 2.05 10.94
CA ALA A 38 8.78 1.62 10.05
C ALA A 38 8.91 0.09 9.95
N ALA A 39 8.63 -0.62 11.05
CA ALA A 39 8.58 -2.07 11.03
C ALA A 39 7.40 -2.58 10.17
N LEU A 40 6.24 -1.90 10.25
CA LEU A 40 5.09 -2.22 9.41
C LEU A 40 5.37 -1.96 7.93
N ASP A 41 6.02 -0.86 7.57
CA ASP A 41 6.37 -0.55 6.17
C ASP A 41 7.38 -1.54 5.59
N SER A 42 8.41 -1.90 6.36
CA SER A 42 9.36 -2.95 5.99
C SER A 42 8.66 -4.31 5.78
N ALA A 43 7.73 -4.66 6.68
CA ALA A 43 6.93 -5.88 6.55
C ALA A 43 6.00 -5.82 5.32
N ALA A 44 5.41 -4.66 5.03
CA ALA A 44 4.57 -4.45 3.86
C ALA A 44 5.32 -4.69 2.56
N ARG A 45 6.55 -4.18 2.43
CA ARG A 45 7.43 -4.49 1.29
C ARG A 45 7.63 -6.00 1.12
N GLY A 46 7.94 -6.70 2.22
CA GLY A 46 8.11 -8.15 2.21
C GLY A 46 6.84 -8.90 1.79
N LEU A 47 5.67 -8.47 2.29
CA LEU A 47 4.37 -9.03 1.94
C LEU A 47 4.00 -8.81 0.47
N MET A 48 4.26 -7.62 -0.06
CA MET A 48 4.03 -7.30 -1.47
C MET A 48 4.86 -8.23 -2.37
N LEU A 49 6.16 -8.38 -2.08
CA LEU A 49 7.03 -9.32 -2.79
C LEU A 49 6.52 -10.77 -2.72
N ARG A 50 6.05 -11.23 -1.55
CA ARG A 50 5.47 -12.58 -1.39
C ARG A 50 4.19 -12.78 -2.20
N HIS A 51 3.35 -11.75 -2.33
CA HIS A 51 2.11 -11.79 -3.10
C HIS A 51 2.30 -11.45 -4.59
N GLY A 52 3.54 -11.21 -5.03
CA GLY A 52 3.88 -10.92 -6.42
C GLY A 52 3.40 -9.54 -6.89
N CYS A 53 3.31 -8.57 -5.98
CA CYS A 53 2.96 -7.19 -6.28
C CYS A 53 4.02 -6.20 -5.76
N GLU A 54 3.85 -4.93 -6.14
CA GLU A 54 4.71 -3.83 -5.71
C GLU A 54 3.89 -2.69 -5.13
N SER A 55 4.56 -1.78 -4.43
CA SER A 55 3.91 -0.60 -3.85
C SER A 55 3.60 0.42 -4.94
N ALA A 56 2.38 0.93 -4.94
CA ALA A 56 2.02 2.10 -5.74
C ALA A 56 2.49 3.43 -5.09
N CYS A 57 2.87 3.40 -3.80
CA CYS A 57 3.27 4.57 -3.04
C CYS A 57 4.78 4.82 -3.11
N TYR A 58 5.58 3.76 -3.05
CA TYR A 58 7.04 3.86 -2.97
C TYR A 58 7.60 4.54 -4.23
N GLY A 59 8.28 5.67 -4.04
CA GLY A 59 8.84 6.43 -5.15
C GLY A 59 7.81 7.25 -5.94
N TYR A 60 6.56 7.35 -5.48
CA TYR A 60 5.56 8.20 -6.12
C TYR A 60 5.96 9.67 -6.03
N VAL A 61 5.97 10.37 -7.17
CA VAL A 61 6.42 11.77 -7.27
C VAL A 61 5.24 12.70 -7.53
N VAL A 62 5.09 13.73 -6.68
CA VAL A 62 4.10 14.80 -6.86
C VAL A 62 4.69 16.14 -6.45
N GLY A 63 4.55 17.16 -7.30
CA GLY A 63 5.04 18.51 -7.00
C GLY A 63 6.53 18.61 -6.68
N GLY A 64 7.36 17.68 -7.18
CA GLY A 64 8.79 17.61 -6.88
C GLY A 64 9.16 16.88 -5.57
N LEU A 65 8.18 16.35 -4.85
CA LEU A 65 8.38 15.53 -3.66
C LEU A 65 8.23 14.05 -4.01
N THR A 66 9.06 13.21 -3.41
CA THR A 66 9.02 11.74 -3.56
C THR A 66 8.52 11.12 -2.28
N TYR A 67 7.45 10.32 -2.35
CA TYR A 67 6.97 9.56 -1.20
C TYR A 67 7.93 8.39 -0.88
N PRO A 68 8.46 8.29 0.35
CA PRO A 68 9.55 7.36 0.66
C PRO A 68 9.10 5.97 1.14
N GLY A 69 7.85 5.82 1.61
CA GLY A 69 7.34 4.57 2.18
C GLY A 69 6.68 3.64 1.16
N HIS A 70 6.59 2.37 1.48
CA HIS A 70 5.80 1.38 0.74
C HIS A 70 4.30 1.45 1.04
N ILE A 71 3.92 1.97 2.21
CA ILE A 71 2.53 2.21 2.61
C ILE A 71 2.37 3.59 3.27
N CYS A 72 1.13 4.01 3.48
CA CYS A 72 0.79 5.14 4.35
C CYS A 72 0.33 4.60 5.70
N VAL A 73 0.88 5.13 6.79
CA VAL A 73 0.48 4.81 8.16
C VAL A 73 0.11 6.11 8.88
N SER A 74 -1.18 6.34 9.08
CA SER A 74 -1.72 7.58 9.64
C SER A 74 -2.30 7.29 11.02
N VAL A 75 -1.58 7.72 12.06
CA VAL A 75 -1.88 7.41 13.47
C VAL A 75 -2.67 8.56 14.10
N ASN A 76 -3.76 8.23 14.79
CA ASN A 76 -4.59 9.19 15.56
C ASN A 76 -5.14 10.36 14.72
N ASP A 77 -4.56 11.55 14.88
CA ASP A 77 -4.95 12.82 14.24
C ASP A 77 -4.31 13.04 12.86
N GLU A 78 -3.36 12.19 12.48
CA GLU A 78 -2.84 12.14 11.11
C GLU A 78 -3.96 11.77 10.13
N VAL A 79 -4.28 12.67 9.20
CA VAL A 79 -5.43 12.52 8.30
C VAL A 79 -5.20 11.41 7.27
N VAL A 80 -4.13 11.54 6.46
CA VAL A 80 -3.69 10.60 5.42
C VAL A 80 -2.21 10.82 5.11
N HIS A 81 -1.59 9.87 4.41
CA HIS A 81 -0.20 9.96 3.91
C HIS A 81 0.89 10.07 4.99
N GLY A 82 0.61 9.65 6.23
CA GLY A 82 1.66 9.48 7.23
C GLY A 82 2.73 8.48 6.78
N ILE A 83 4.00 8.81 7.02
CA ILE A 83 5.15 8.01 6.62
C ILE A 83 5.38 6.94 7.68
N GLY A 84 5.43 5.67 7.25
CA GLY A 84 5.66 4.53 8.14
C GLY A 84 7.08 4.04 8.03
#